data_AF-A0A1V5LB43-F1
#
_entry.id   AF-A0A1V5LB43-F1
#
_cell.length_a   1.000
_cell.length_b   1.000
_cell.length_c   1.000
_cell.angle_alpha   90.00
_cell.angle_beta   90.00
_cell.angle_gamma   90.00
#
_symmetry.space_group_name_H-M   'P 1'
#
loop_
_entity.id
_entity.type
_entity.pdbx_description
1 polymer ?
#
loop_
_entity_poly.entity_id
_entity_poly.type
_entity_poly.pdbx_seq_one_letter_code
_entity_poly.pdbx_strand_id
1 'polypeptide(L)'
;MTKFGLDSSCVNSEILALGVCSSNLVELVSAYASISNGGYLVNPYTLVYIKGKNKLLYERESWDLIKISDEKSILTLDNMLESAVKQGTGKKAFVKGKDIKGKTGTTQNGRDAYFIGYDNNLVIGVWVGYDDERYTNITGGGLPAEIFKEIMEVIN
;
A
#
# COMPACT_ATOMS: atom_id res chain seq x y z
N MET A 1 -8.82 -9.07 -6.30
CA MET A 1 -8.53 -8.72 -4.90
C MET A 1 -7.86 -9.88 -4.16
N THR A 2 -8.46 -11.07 -4.13
CA THR A 2 -7.89 -12.25 -3.45
C THR A 2 -6.50 -12.66 -3.95
N LYS A 3 -6.23 -12.54 -5.26
CA LYS A 3 -4.88 -12.75 -5.82
C LYS A 3 -3.82 -11.80 -5.26
N PHE A 4 -4.21 -10.63 -4.75
CA PHE A 4 -3.32 -9.67 -4.10
C PHE A 4 -3.21 -9.89 -2.58
N GLY A 5 -3.77 -10.99 -2.05
CA GLY A 5 -3.75 -11.30 -0.63
C GLY A 5 -4.80 -10.54 0.20
N LEU A 6 -5.73 -9.83 -0.43
CA LEU A 6 -6.82 -9.15 0.27
C LEU A 6 -7.91 -10.13 0.68
N ASP A 7 -8.49 -9.93 1.87
CA ASP A 7 -9.60 -10.73 2.37
C ASP A 7 -10.78 -10.76 1.37
N SER A 8 -11.35 -11.95 1.22
CA SER A 8 -12.45 -12.24 0.30
C SER A 8 -13.83 -12.10 0.93
N SER A 9 -13.90 -11.87 2.25
CA SER A 9 -15.15 -11.80 3.02
C SER A 9 -16.19 -10.82 2.48
N CYS A 10 -15.76 -9.81 1.72
CA CYS A 10 -16.59 -8.73 1.18
C CYS A 10 -16.77 -8.76 -0.37
N VAL A 11 -16.35 -9.82 -1.06
CA VAL A 11 -16.22 -9.84 -2.53
C VAL A 11 -17.56 -9.91 -3.30
N ASN A 12 -18.70 -10.10 -2.63
CA ASN A 12 -20.00 -10.33 -3.28
C ASN A 12 -20.93 -9.10 -3.39
N SER A 13 -20.40 -7.88 -3.55
CA SER A 13 -21.24 -6.69 -3.78
C SER A 13 -20.71 -5.77 -4.87
N GLU A 14 -21.59 -5.14 -5.64
CA GLU A 14 -21.26 -4.20 -6.72
C GLU A 14 -20.49 -2.95 -6.23
N ILE A 15 -20.61 -2.65 -4.92
CA ILE A 15 -19.99 -1.50 -4.26
C ILE A 15 -18.51 -1.76 -3.91
N LEU A 16 -18.00 -2.96 -4.21
CA LEU A 16 -16.60 -3.33 -4.02
C LEU A 16 -15.63 -2.35 -4.70
N ALA A 17 -15.99 -1.86 -5.89
CA ALA A 17 -15.18 -0.91 -6.64
C ALA A 17 -14.97 0.43 -5.90
N LEU A 18 -15.80 0.74 -4.90
CA LEU A 18 -15.69 1.96 -4.08
C LEU A 18 -14.91 1.76 -2.78
N GLY A 19 -14.40 0.55 -2.50
CA GLY A 19 -13.59 0.28 -1.31
C GLY A 19 -14.40 0.15 -0.02
N VAL A 20 -15.61 -0.42 -0.09
CA VAL A 20 -16.48 -0.66 1.09
C VAL A 20 -15.94 -1.76 2.00
N CYS A 21 -15.04 -2.61 1.50
CA CYS A 21 -14.36 -3.60 2.31
C CYS A 21 -13.46 -2.94 3.35
N SER A 22 -13.69 -3.27 4.62
CA SER A 22 -12.67 -3.08 5.63
C SER A 22 -11.46 -3.94 5.25
N SER A 23 -10.32 -3.32 5.00
CA SER A 23 -9.06 -4.01 4.77
C SER A 23 -8.04 -3.55 5.79
N ASN A 24 -7.20 -4.47 6.26
CA ASN A 24 -6.09 -4.12 7.11
C ASN A 24 -5.08 -3.30 6.29
N LEU A 25 -4.52 -2.23 6.87
CA LEU A 25 -3.50 -1.42 6.22
C LEU A 25 -2.32 -2.27 5.72
N VAL A 26 -1.93 -3.31 6.48
CA VAL A 26 -0.84 -4.22 6.11
C VAL A 26 -1.17 -5.01 4.83
N GLU A 27 -2.41 -5.45 4.67
CA GLU A 27 -2.85 -6.16 3.47
C GLU A 27 -2.84 -5.24 2.24
N LEU A 28 -3.32 -4.01 2.41
CA LEU A 28 -3.29 -3.01 1.34
C LEU A 28 -1.85 -2.68 0.93
N VAL A 29 -0.95 -2.48 1.89
CA VAL A 29 0.47 -2.27 1.61
C VAL A 29 1.07 -3.46 0.88
N SER A 30 0.73 -4.69 1.26
CA SER A 30 1.21 -5.90 0.58
C SER A 30 0.69 -6.01 -0.86
N ALA A 31 -0.55 -5.61 -1.10
CA ALA A 31 -1.12 -5.54 -2.44
C ALA A 31 -0.36 -4.53 -3.32
N TYR A 32 -0.04 -3.34 -2.79
CA TYR A 32 0.77 -2.35 -3.49
C TYR A 32 2.21 -2.81 -3.71
N ALA A 33 2.79 -3.55 -2.77
CA ALA A 33 4.11 -4.17 -2.93
C ALA A 33 4.12 -5.21 -4.07
N SER A 34 3.00 -5.89 -4.28
CA SER A 34 2.84 -6.80 -5.41
C SER A 34 2.69 -6.07 -6.75
N ILE A 35 2.24 -4.81 -6.74
CA ILE A 35 2.24 -3.95 -7.94
C ILE A 35 3.67 -3.46 -8.19
N SER A 36 4.34 -2.91 -7.18
CA SER A 36 5.66 -2.29 -7.30
C SER A 36 6.76 -3.27 -7.74
N ASN A 37 6.61 -4.56 -7.42
CA ASN A 37 7.59 -5.60 -7.79
C ASN A 37 7.33 -6.27 -9.16
N GLY A 38 6.43 -5.73 -9.99
CA GLY A 38 6.15 -6.28 -11.31
C GLY A 38 5.05 -7.34 -11.37
N GLY A 39 4.20 -7.44 -10.34
CA GLY A 39 3.03 -8.33 -10.36
C GLY A 39 3.25 -9.69 -9.70
N TYR A 40 4.16 -9.78 -8.74
CA TYR A 40 4.40 -10.99 -7.93
C TYR A 40 3.82 -10.83 -6.54
N LEU A 41 3.16 -11.88 -6.04
CA LEU A 41 2.54 -11.85 -4.72
C LEU A 41 3.58 -11.58 -3.64
N VAL A 42 3.33 -10.53 -2.84
CA VAL A 42 4.05 -10.27 -1.59
C VAL A 42 3.18 -10.76 -0.44
N ASN A 43 3.75 -11.58 0.43
CA ASN A 43 3.20 -11.83 1.76
C ASN A 43 4.04 -11.03 2.78
N PRO A 44 3.45 -10.29 3.72
CA PRO A 44 4.23 -9.53 4.69
C PRO A 44 4.78 -10.47 5.77
N TYR A 45 5.99 -10.20 6.27
CA TYR A 45 6.60 -10.96 7.36
C TYR A 45 7.54 -10.08 8.19
N THR A 46 7.74 -10.46 9.46
CA THR A 46 8.61 -9.73 10.40
C THR A 46 9.75 -10.59 10.94
N LEU A 47 9.59 -11.92 10.95
CA LEU A 47 10.59 -12.85 11.46
C LEU A 47 11.47 -13.40 10.33
N VAL A 48 12.76 -13.05 10.33
CA VAL A 48 13.72 -13.54 9.34
C VAL A 48 14.42 -14.80 9.83
N TYR A 49 14.98 -14.76 11.04
CA TYR A 49 15.60 -15.91 11.68
C TYR A 49 15.60 -15.76 13.20
N ILE A 50 15.75 -16.87 13.92
CA ILE A 50 15.96 -16.92 15.37
C ILE A 50 17.27 -17.63 15.64
N LYS A 51 18.19 -16.98 16.35
CA LYS A 51 19.47 -17.55 16.75
C LYS A 51 19.48 -17.88 18.25
N GLY A 52 19.74 -19.13 18.58
CA GLY A 52 20.06 -19.58 19.94
C GLY A 52 21.56 -19.49 20.22
N LYS A 53 21.98 -19.86 21.44
CA LYS A 53 23.38 -19.70 21.91
C LYS A 53 24.43 -20.21 20.91
N ASN A 54 24.26 -21.43 20.40
CA ASN A 54 25.20 -22.08 19.48
C ASN A 54 24.53 -22.67 18.23
N LYS A 55 23.28 -22.31 17.93
CA LYS A 55 22.57 -22.84 16.76
C LYS A 55 21.51 -21.89 16.24
N LEU A 56 21.30 -21.93 14.92
CA LEU A 56 20.11 -21.37 14.30
C LEU A 56 18.90 -22.20 14.74
N LEU A 57 17.86 -21.54 15.24
CA LEU A 57 16.61 -22.17 15.71
C LEU A 57 15.52 -22.11 14.64
N TYR A 58 15.54 -21.06 13.83
CA TYR A 58 14.61 -20.82 12.75
C TYR A 58 15.29 -19.93 11.73
N GLU A 59 15.04 -20.18 10.46
CA GLU A 59 15.29 -19.25 9.37
C GLU A 59 14.13 -19.39 8.40
N ARG A 60 13.65 -18.25 7.92
CA ARG A 60 12.49 -18.22 7.04
C ARG A 60 12.88 -18.76 5.67
N GLU A 61 12.16 -19.77 5.20
CA GLU A 61 12.30 -20.29 3.85
C GLU A 61 11.94 -19.21 2.81
N SER A 62 12.64 -19.22 1.67
CA SER A 62 12.25 -18.39 0.52
C SER A 62 10.89 -18.83 0.00
N TRP A 63 10.03 -17.89 -0.36
CA TRP A 63 8.76 -18.23 -1.01
C TRP A 63 8.94 -18.42 -2.51
N ASP A 64 8.07 -19.25 -3.08
CA ASP A 64 7.89 -19.31 -4.52
C ASP A 64 7.46 -17.94 -5.07
N LEU A 65 8.04 -17.56 -6.20
CA LEU A 65 7.63 -16.36 -6.93
C LEU A 65 6.30 -16.65 -7.64
N ILE A 66 5.20 -16.28 -6.99
CA ILE A 66 3.85 -16.44 -7.54
C ILE A 66 3.50 -15.20 -8.37
N LYS A 67 3.46 -15.33 -9.70
CA LYS A 67 3.01 -14.25 -10.59
C LYS A 67 1.48 -14.13 -10.56
N ILE A 68 0.97 -12.96 -10.21
CA ILE A 68 -0.46 -12.70 -10.03
C ILE A 68 -1.07 -11.78 -11.10
N SER A 69 -0.23 -11.06 -11.85
CA SER A 69 -0.64 -10.19 -12.96
C SER A 69 0.39 -10.22 -14.08
N ASP A 70 -0.02 -9.87 -15.30
CA ASP A 70 0.89 -9.72 -16.43
C ASP A 70 1.61 -8.35 -16.40
N GLU A 71 2.79 -8.30 -16.99
CA GLU A 71 3.68 -7.14 -16.95
C GLU A 71 3.04 -5.90 -17.60
N LYS A 72 2.28 -6.07 -18.69
CA LYS A 72 1.63 -4.95 -19.39
C LYS A 72 0.56 -4.30 -18.51
N SER A 73 -0.25 -5.10 -17.83
CA SER A 73 -1.25 -4.61 -16.87
C SER A 73 -0.58 -3.87 -15.71
N ILE A 74 0.51 -4.42 -15.15
CA ILE A 74 1.26 -3.77 -14.06
C ILE A 74 1.86 -2.45 -14.51
N LEU A 75 2.55 -2.40 -15.65
CA LEU A 75 3.12 -1.16 -16.19
C LEU A 75 2.05 -0.10 -16.46
N THR A 76 0.87 -0.52 -16.94
CA THR A 76 -0.24 0.41 -17.16
C THR A 76 -0.72 1.00 -15.83
N LEU A 77 -0.94 0.15 -14.82
CA LEU A 77 -1.39 0.58 -13.51
C LEU A 77 -0.35 1.47 -12.81
N ASP A 78 0.93 1.13 -12.92
CA ASP A 78 2.05 1.89 -12.36
C ASP A 78 2.07 3.33 -12.92
N ASN A 79 1.97 3.48 -14.24
CA ASN A 79 1.88 4.79 -14.89
C ASN A 79 0.64 5.60 -14.45
N MET A 80 -0.49 4.93 -14.21
CA MET A 80 -1.70 5.59 -13.70
C MET A 80 -1.51 6.08 -12.26
N LEU A 81 -0.87 5.29 -11.40
CA LEU A 81 -0.56 5.65 -10.02
C LEU A 81 0.47 6.78 -9.94
N GLU A 82 1.45 6.79 -10.84
CA GLU A 82 2.39 7.90 -10.98
C GLU A 82 1.66 9.19 -11.39
N SER A 83 0.76 9.10 -12.36
CA SER A 83 -0.06 10.24 -12.81
C SER A 83 -0.95 10.78 -11.69
N ALA A 84 -1.47 9.91 -10.83
CA ALA A 84 -2.27 10.31 -9.66
C ALA A 84 -1.48 11.17 -8.66
N VAL A 85 -0.17 10.94 -8.55
CA VAL A 85 0.75 11.76 -7.73
C VAL A 85 1.18 13.01 -8.48
N LYS A 86 1.64 12.90 -9.73
CA LYS A 86 2.14 14.06 -10.49
C LYS A 86 1.04 15.09 -10.79
N GLN A 87 -0.17 14.64 -11.12
CA GLN A 87 -1.22 15.48 -11.69
C GLN A 87 -2.58 15.33 -10.98
N GLY A 88 -2.76 14.31 -10.15
CA GLY A 88 -4.03 14.00 -9.50
C GLY A 88 -4.16 14.48 -8.05
N THR A 89 -4.85 13.67 -7.24
CA THR A 89 -5.14 13.96 -5.83
C THR A 89 -3.97 13.65 -4.89
N GLY A 90 -2.95 12.94 -5.36
CA GLY A 90 -1.76 12.57 -4.59
C GLY A 90 -0.63 13.60 -4.62
N LYS A 91 -0.85 14.80 -5.18
CA LYS A 91 0.19 15.83 -5.39
C LYS A 91 1.06 16.14 -4.18
N LYS A 92 0.49 16.08 -2.98
CA LYS A 92 1.23 16.36 -1.74
C LYS A 92 2.27 15.29 -1.39
N ALA A 93 2.17 14.10 -1.97
CA ALA A 93 3.15 13.03 -1.82
C ALA A 93 4.35 13.16 -2.78
N PHE A 94 4.35 14.15 -3.68
CA PHE A 94 5.44 14.32 -4.64
C PHE A 94 6.75 14.74 -3.95
N VAL A 95 7.82 14.00 -4.25
CA VAL A 95 9.19 14.29 -3.82
C VAL A 95 10.07 14.50 -5.05
N LYS A 96 10.77 15.64 -5.10
CA LYS A 96 11.63 15.98 -6.24
C LYS A 96 12.75 14.95 -6.37
N GLY A 97 12.92 14.39 -7.57
CA GLY A 97 13.98 13.42 -7.86
C GLY A 97 13.63 11.97 -7.51
N LYS A 98 12.42 11.71 -7.00
CA LYS A 98 11.90 10.36 -6.75
C LYS A 98 10.71 10.06 -7.65
N ASP A 99 10.64 8.80 -8.08
CA ASP A 99 9.60 8.29 -8.97
C ASP A 99 8.44 7.70 -8.14
N ILE A 100 7.68 8.60 -7.51
CA ILE A 100 6.62 8.25 -6.57
C ILE A 100 5.35 7.85 -7.33
N LYS A 101 4.84 6.65 -7.03
CA LYS A 101 3.52 6.16 -7.43
C LYS A 101 2.64 6.02 -6.20
N GLY A 102 1.35 6.34 -6.30
CA GLY A 102 0.46 6.16 -5.15
C GLY A 102 -0.97 6.58 -5.38
N LYS A 103 -1.80 6.31 -4.38
CA LYS A 103 -3.23 6.60 -4.43
C LYS A 103 -3.76 7.06 -3.08
N THR A 104 -4.67 8.01 -3.16
CA THR A 104 -5.48 8.51 -2.05
C THR A 104 -6.71 7.63 -1.82
N GLY A 105 -7.06 7.39 -0.55
CA GLY A 105 -8.32 6.82 -0.11
C GLY A 105 -9.00 7.74 0.92
N THR A 106 -10.31 7.89 0.85
CA THR A 106 -11.09 8.61 1.88
C THR A 106 -12.44 7.92 2.00
N THR A 107 -12.78 7.45 3.19
CA THR A 107 -14.06 6.77 3.43
C THR A 107 -15.20 7.76 3.56
N GLN A 108 -16.44 7.26 3.41
CA GLN A 108 -17.64 8.06 3.60
C GLN A 108 -17.68 8.67 5.01
N ASN A 109 -18.22 9.90 5.10
CA ASN A 109 -18.22 10.72 6.31
C ASN A 109 -16.82 11.09 6.84
N GLY A 110 -15.78 11.07 6.00
CA GLY A 110 -14.45 11.59 6.36
C GLY A 110 -13.81 10.91 7.58
N ARG A 111 -14.17 9.66 7.86
CA ARG A 111 -13.73 8.95 9.07
C ARG A 111 -12.29 8.45 8.94
N ASP A 112 -11.94 8.01 7.73
CA ASP A 112 -10.62 7.49 7.42
C ASP A 112 -10.02 8.21 6.23
N ALA A 113 -8.75 8.55 6.35
CA ALA A 113 -7.93 9.09 5.28
C ALA A 113 -6.70 8.20 5.09
N TYR A 114 -6.51 7.71 3.87
CA TYR A 114 -5.41 6.84 3.49
C TYR A 114 -4.57 7.48 2.40
N PHE A 115 -3.27 7.27 2.47
CA PHE A 115 -2.37 7.36 1.32
C PHE A 115 -1.48 6.13 1.28
N ILE A 116 -1.50 5.41 0.17
CA ILE A 116 -0.57 4.30 -0.08
C ILE A 116 0.24 4.65 -1.31
N GLY A 117 1.56 4.61 -1.17
CA GLY A 117 2.48 4.94 -2.25
C GLY A 117 3.76 4.15 -2.14
N TYR A 118 4.56 4.21 -3.20
CA TYR A 118 5.84 3.54 -3.29
C TYR A 118 6.78 4.26 -4.26
N ASP A 119 8.06 3.98 -4.11
CA ASP A 119 9.07 4.15 -5.15
C ASP A 119 9.61 2.77 -5.58
N ASN A 120 10.80 2.73 -6.19
CA ASN A 120 11.41 1.48 -6.66
C ASN A 120 11.89 0.55 -5.53
N ASN A 121 11.98 1.04 -4.28
CA ASN A 121 12.61 0.33 -3.17
C ASN A 121 11.64 0.06 -2.00
N LEU A 122 10.68 0.97 -1.77
CA LEU A 122 9.86 0.95 -0.57
C LEU A 122 8.39 1.22 -0.89
N VAL A 123 7.51 0.48 -0.20
CA VAL A 123 6.06 0.71 -0.20
C VAL A 123 5.64 1.17 1.20
N ILE A 124 4.89 2.26 1.28
CA ILE A 124 4.43 2.86 2.53
C ILE A 124 2.92 3.07 2.46
N GLY A 125 2.21 2.65 3.50
CA GLY A 125 0.82 3.00 3.73
C GLY A 125 0.71 3.89 4.97
N VAL A 126 0.00 5.02 4.83
CA VAL A 126 -0.33 5.92 5.93
C VAL A 126 -1.84 5.96 6.07
N TRP A 127 -2.33 5.69 7.27
CA TRP A 127 -3.73 5.89 7.66
C TRP A 127 -3.80 6.94 8.76
N VAL A 128 -4.80 7.80 8.65
CA VAL A 128 -5.17 8.75 9.69
C VAL A 128 -6.68 8.67 9.89
N GLY A 129 -7.08 8.49 11.14
CA GLY A 129 -8.47 8.42 11.59
C GLY A 129 -8.53 8.39 13.10
N TYR A 130 -9.72 8.19 13.64
CA TYR A 130 -9.91 7.97 15.08
C TYR A 130 -10.44 6.58 15.34
N ASP A 131 -9.97 5.94 16.42
CA ASP A 131 -10.41 4.61 16.82
C ASP A 131 -11.92 4.54 17.15
N ASP A 132 -12.52 5.67 17.55
CA ASP A 132 -13.95 5.81 17.81
C ASP A 132 -14.78 6.18 16.56
N GLU A 133 -14.16 6.11 15.37
CA GLU A 133 -14.76 6.37 14.06
C GLU A 133 -15.41 7.76 13.90
N ARG A 134 -15.07 8.73 14.75
CA ARG A 134 -15.64 10.08 14.64
C ARG A 134 -15.19 10.78 13.35
N TYR A 135 -16.02 11.69 12.88
CA TYR A 135 -15.74 12.50 11.68
C TYR A 135 -14.39 13.21 11.77
N THR A 136 -13.64 13.19 10.66
CA THR A 136 -12.45 14.02 10.45
C THR A 136 -12.65 14.89 9.21
N ASN A 137 -12.05 16.08 9.18
CA ASN A 137 -11.96 16.89 7.96
C ASN A 137 -10.69 16.56 7.15
N ILE A 138 -10.10 15.38 7.37
CA ILE A 138 -8.86 14.96 6.74
C ILE A 138 -9.19 14.13 5.50
N THR A 139 -8.48 14.39 4.40
CA THR A 139 -8.59 13.62 3.17
C THR A 139 -7.28 12.87 2.91
N GLY A 140 -7.35 11.79 2.14
CA GLY A 140 -6.17 10.99 1.79
C GLY A 140 -5.08 11.79 1.07
N GLY A 141 -5.46 12.82 0.31
CA GLY A 141 -4.51 13.74 -0.36
C GLY A 141 -3.99 14.87 0.54
N GLY A 142 -4.45 14.94 1.79
CA GLY A 142 -4.01 15.88 2.82
C GLY A 142 -2.93 15.26 3.69
N LEU A 143 -3.20 15.20 5.00
CA LEU A 143 -2.23 14.79 6.02
C LEU A 143 -1.55 13.43 5.76
N PRO A 144 -2.25 12.36 5.33
CA PRO A 144 -1.57 11.09 5.03
C PRO A 144 -0.53 11.19 3.92
N ALA A 145 -0.81 11.96 2.87
CA ALA A 145 0.12 12.20 1.76
C ALA A 145 1.31 13.07 2.18
N GLU A 146 1.11 14.02 3.09
CA GLU A 146 2.17 14.84 3.68
C GLU A 146 3.11 14.00 4.57
N ILE A 147 2.56 13.16 5.45
CA ILE A 147 3.34 12.22 6.27
C ILE A 147 4.14 11.26 5.39
N PHE A 148 3.51 10.70 4.35
CA PHE A 148 4.21 9.85 3.38
C PHE A 148 5.42 10.57 2.77
N LYS A 149 5.23 11.83 2.34
CA LYS A 149 6.29 12.65 1.77
C LYS A 149 7.43 12.87 2.76
N GLU A 150 7.12 13.23 4.00
CA GLU A 150 8.13 13.44 5.05
C GLU A 150 8.98 12.19 5.26
N ILE A 151 8.36 11.00 5.31
CA ILE A 151 9.10 9.74 5.41
C ILE A 151 10.01 9.54 4.19
N MET A 152 9.47 9.75 2.98
CA MET A 152 10.22 9.57 1.74
C MET A 152 11.37 10.57 1.56
N GLU A 153 11.30 11.75 2.15
CA GLU A 153 12.39 12.75 2.13
C GLU A 153 13.57 12.36 3.04
N VAL A 154 13.31 11.56 4.08
CA VAL A 154 14.34 11.11 5.04
C VAL A 154 15.03 9.81 4.59
N ILE A 155 14.30 8.93 3.90
CA ILE A 155 14.83 7.65 3.44
C ILE A 155 15.65 7.86 2.16
N ASN A 156 16.93 7.45 2.17
CA ASN A 156 17.84 7.56 1.02
C ASN A 156 17.59 6.45 -0.01
#